data_AF-A0ABD5WPC2-F1
#
_entry.id   AF-A0ABD5WPC2-F1
#
_cell.length_a   1.000
_cell.length_b   1.000
_cell.length_c   1.000
_cell.angle_alpha   90.00
_cell.angle_beta   90.00
_cell.angle_gamma   90.00
#
_symmetry.space_group_name_H-M   'P 1'
#
loop_
_entity.id
_entity.type
_entity.pdbx_description
1 polymer ?
#
loop_
_entity_poly.entity_id
_entity_poly.type
_entity_poly.pdbx_seq_one_letter_code
_entity_poly.pdbx_strand_id
1 'polypeptide(L)'
;MVEPPDQSDRIDSERRTLLQSVAGLGAAGLLGGASVGSAGAVTTGGWDWFGGLEHTALGSAEPTLENGSLVVPGLDDTGESGVGVGLGEAGGITVNTTLDPSVPVDSYREFRNRGVVNGESGVGIGRFRTVRTDSPNGFAVEPNFENLGSGSYTFEVYDRGDRVGRVEEATDPSYIPDRDVEFEIKIVVIWTDAGPIIKIVIVGIEDPIIGPRMDEYVGDEIRIRPENLDAVPDAATGLDVVGVGREQFTIDDEAVHAVGRPHRRLGNARFDPVNLGSSLGVGNVGSSGEDGFGIDLDGVQSFEFEYRDLDLTVEGAVLEGYYFGPYGGWPIGPPPVASLTNVGGELEIRADFTEVGSEAVHARVFEGNDIVGETTLEAGVVGTMPAEFVDGWCGSDGDPPGIEFRPGDGGDPVPLPFAFADGTELEGDRLRLSPVNPTEDLSGLSEFGARVANVEPFGIVNETL
;
A
#
# COMPACT_ATOMS: atom_id res chain seq x y z
N MET A 1 -51.62 13.32 0.75
CA MET A 1 -50.20 13.68 0.76
C MET A 1 -49.49 12.46 1.27
N VAL A 2 -48.86 11.71 0.37
CA VAL A 2 -48.03 10.56 0.67
C VAL A 2 -46.61 11.12 0.72
N GLU A 3 -45.91 10.94 1.84
CA GLU A 3 -44.50 11.30 1.96
C GLU A 3 -43.68 10.49 0.94
N PRO A 4 -42.64 11.09 0.33
CA PRO A 4 -41.73 10.33 -0.52
C PRO A 4 -40.88 9.40 0.36
N PRO A 5 -40.47 8.22 -0.15
CA PRO A 5 -39.64 7.29 0.61
C PRO A 5 -38.24 7.88 0.85
N ASP A 6 -37.67 7.48 1.98
CA ASP A 6 -36.33 7.81 2.44
C ASP A 6 -35.27 7.44 1.38
N GLN A 7 -34.36 8.37 1.10
CA GLN A 7 -33.31 8.18 0.09
C GLN A 7 -32.16 7.29 0.59
N SER A 8 -32.04 7.05 1.91
CA SER A 8 -31.01 6.14 2.43
C SER A 8 -31.27 4.68 2.04
N ASP A 9 -32.53 4.25 2.06
CA ASP A 9 -32.91 2.87 1.72
C ASP A 9 -32.70 2.54 0.23
N ARG A 10 -32.70 3.55 -0.64
CA ARG A 10 -32.44 3.36 -2.08
C ARG A 10 -30.95 3.18 -2.39
N ILE A 11 -30.09 3.91 -1.66
CA ILE A 11 -28.64 3.83 -1.83
C ILE A 11 -28.11 2.48 -1.30
N ASP A 12 -28.63 1.99 -0.18
CA ASP A 12 -28.24 0.67 0.35
C ASP A 12 -28.78 -0.49 -0.50
N SER A 13 -29.97 -0.33 -1.10
CA SER A 13 -30.51 -1.28 -2.08
C SER A 13 -29.69 -1.32 -3.36
N GLU A 14 -29.21 -0.18 -3.86
CA GLU A 14 -28.40 -0.09 -5.08
C GLU A 14 -26.98 -0.64 -4.85
N ARG A 15 -26.37 -0.40 -3.68
CA ARG A 15 -25.09 -1.02 -3.27
C ARG A 15 -25.17 -2.55 -3.16
N ARG A 16 -26.23 -3.07 -2.53
CA ARG A 16 -26.42 -4.53 -2.38
C ARG A 16 -26.70 -5.23 -3.71
N THR A 17 -27.36 -4.55 -4.65
CA THR A 17 -27.63 -5.09 -6.00
C THR A 17 -26.39 -5.06 -6.89
N LEU A 18 -25.51 -4.06 -6.75
CA LEU A 18 -24.22 -4.04 -7.44
C LEU A 18 -23.32 -5.19 -6.96
N LEU A 19 -23.20 -5.39 -5.64
CA LEU A 19 -22.44 -6.49 -5.05
C LEU A 19 -22.94 -7.88 -5.51
N GLN A 20 -24.26 -8.09 -5.62
CA GLN A 20 -24.82 -9.36 -6.12
C GLN A 20 -24.69 -9.56 -7.64
N SER A 21 -24.56 -8.49 -8.43
CA SER A 21 -24.36 -8.60 -9.88
C SER A 21 -22.91 -8.92 -10.27
N VAL A 22 -21.95 -8.61 -9.39
CA VAL A 22 -20.51 -8.88 -9.60
C VAL A 22 -20.13 -10.32 -9.23
N ALA A 23 -20.87 -10.95 -8.32
CA ALA A 23 -20.73 -12.39 -8.01
C ALA A 23 -21.03 -13.33 -9.20
N GLY A 24 -21.58 -12.81 -10.31
CA GLY A 24 -21.83 -13.56 -11.55
C GLY A 24 -20.74 -13.44 -12.62
N LEU A 25 -19.68 -12.66 -12.39
CA LEU A 25 -18.55 -12.49 -13.31
C LEU A 25 -17.33 -13.27 -12.79
N GLY A 26 -17.51 -14.57 -12.63
CA GLY A 26 -16.42 -15.48 -12.27
C GLY A 26 -15.31 -15.49 -13.33
N ALA A 27 -14.06 -15.40 -12.84
CA ALA A 27 -12.82 -16.01 -13.34
C ALA A 27 -12.41 -15.84 -14.83
N ALA A 28 -13.15 -15.12 -15.68
CA ALA A 28 -12.84 -14.98 -17.12
C ALA A 28 -12.29 -13.60 -17.54
N GLY A 29 -12.18 -12.65 -16.60
CA GLY A 29 -11.74 -11.27 -16.89
C GLY A 29 -10.24 -11.00 -16.71
N LEU A 30 -9.49 -11.91 -16.08
CA LEU A 30 -8.10 -11.67 -15.65
C LEU A 30 -7.03 -11.81 -16.75
N LEU A 31 -7.39 -12.23 -17.97
CA LEU A 31 -6.45 -12.31 -19.10
C LEU A 31 -7.13 -11.94 -20.41
N GLY A 32 -6.99 -10.67 -20.81
CA GLY A 32 -7.55 -10.19 -22.07
C GLY A 32 -7.18 -8.74 -22.39
N GLY A 33 -5.89 -8.39 -22.30
CA GLY A 33 -5.37 -7.11 -22.76
C GLY A 33 -5.56 -6.94 -24.27
N ALA A 34 -6.72 -6.45 -24.68
CA ALA A 34 -6.97 -5.96 -26.03
C ALA A 34 -6.41 -4.54 -26.12
N SER A 35 -5.30 -4.40 -26.86
CA SER A 35 -4.81 -3.13 -27.35
C SER A 35 -5.83 -2.49 -28.29
N VAL A 36 -6.36 -1.33 -27.90
CA VAL A 36 -7.06 -0.43 -28.83
C VAL A 36 -6.60 0.99 -28.52
N GLY A 37 -5.75 1.53 -29.41
CA GLY A 37 -5.11 2.82 -29.23
C GLY A 37 -5.86 4.01 -29.82
N SER A 38 -5.41 5.21 -29.41
CA SER A 38 -5.09 6.40 -30.22
C SER A 38 -4.85 7.56 -29.23
N ALA A 39 -3.92 8.50 -29.36
CA ALA A 39 -2.98 8.86 -30.41
C ALA A 39 -1.80 9.61 -29.75
N GLY A 40 -0.57 9.33 -30.20
CA GLY A 40 0.64 10.02 -29.73
C GLY A 40 1.77 9.11 -29.25
N ALA A 41 2.02 7.98 -29.93
CA ALA A 41 3.16 7.14 -29.61
C ALA A 41 4.48 7.80 -30.08
N VAL A 42 5.28 8.25 -29.12
CA VAL A 42 6.74 8.26 -29.23
C VAL A 42 7.23 7.09 -28.38
N THR A 43 7.60 5.98 -29.03
CA THR A 43 8.27 4.86 -28.39
C THR A 43 9.77 5.04 -28.49
N THR A 44 10.43 5.27 -27.35
CA THR A 44 11.86 4.95 -27.12
C THR A 44 12.11 4.66 -25.64
N GLY A 45 12.38 3.38 -25.30
CA GLY A 45 13.09 2.95 -24.08
C GLY A 45 12.23 2.38 -22.95
N GLY A 46 11.92 1.08 -22.98
CA GLY A 46 11.19 0.40 -21.89
C GLY A 46 12.04 0.27 -20.63
N TRP A 47 11.47 0.66 -19.49
CA TRP A 47 11.92 0.20 -18.19
C TRP A 47 10.69 -0.29 -17.42
N ASP A 48 10.76 -1.52 -16.91
CA ASP A 48 9.60 -2.42 -16.85
C ASP A 48 8.90 -2.39 -15.47
N TRP A 49 9.61 -2.65 -14.36
CA TRP A 49 8.99 -2.78 -13.02
C TRP A 49 9.92 -2.37 -11.86
N PHE A 50 9.37 -1.67 -10.88
CA PHE A 50 9.98 -1.34 -9.58
C PHE A 50 8.91 -1.08 -8.53
N GLY A 51 9.18 -1.35 -7.26
CA GLY A 51 8.15 -1.24 -6.21
C GLY A 51 6.93 -2.15 -6.39
N GLY A 52 6.93 -3.04 -7.40
CA GLY A 52 5.77 -3.83 -7.80
C GLY A 52 4.89 -3.14 -8.83
N LEU A 53 5.29 -1.96 -9.31
CA LEU A 53 4.54 -1.11 -10.24
C LEU A 53 5.24 -1.01 -11.59
N GLU A 54 4.43 -0.90 -12.64
CA GLU A 54 4.91 -0.69 -14.00
C GLU A 54 5.49 0.72 -14.12
N HIS A 55 6.59 0.85 -14.84
CA HIS A 55 7.20 2.14 -15.11
C HIS A 55 7.41 2.37 -16.60
N THR A 56 7.76 3.60 -16.96
CA THR A 56 8.04 3.97 -18.35
C THR A 56 9.05 5.11 -18.36
N ALA A 57 10.11 4.99 -19.15
CA ALA A 57 11.04 6.10 -19.35
C ALA A 57 10.34 7.26 -20.08
N LEU A 58 10.56 8.48 -19.62
CA LEU A 58 10.02 9.69 -20.23
C LEU A 58 11.15 10.50 -20.87
N GLY A 59 10.88 11.07 -22.04
CA GLY A 59 11.83 11.91 -22.77
C GLY A 59 13.12 11.18 -23.13
N SER A 60 14.25 11.75 -22.72
CA SER A 60 15.60 11.23 -22.94
C SER A 60 16.13 10.37 -21.78
N ALA A 61 15.32 10.18 -20.73
CA ALA A 61 15.76 9.47 -19.54
C ALA A 61 16.02 7.99 -19.82
N GLU A 62 16.96 7.42 -19.06
CA GLU A 62 17.37 6.01 -19.18
C GLU A 62 17.32 5.32 -17.80
N PRO A 63 16.13 5.06 -17.23
CA PRO A 63 16.01 4.52 -15.89
C PRO A 63 16.69 3.14 -15.74
N THR A 64 17.33 2.92 -14.58
CA THR A 64 18.05 1.68 -14.26
C THR A 64 17.92 1.34 -12.78
N LEU A 65 18.06 0.05 -12.43
CA LEU A 65 18.09 -0.40 -11.04
C LEU A 65 19.53 -0.48 -10.53
N GLU A 66 19.83 0.21 -9.44
CA GLU A 66 21.13 0.19 -8.77
C GLU A 66 20.94 0.03 -7.26
N ASN A 67 21.54 -1.02 -6.68
CA ASN A 67 21.52 -1.30 -5.24
C ASN A 67 20.11 -1.32 -4.61
N GLY A 68 19.08 -1.66 -5.37
CA GLY A 68 17.70 -1.71 -4.88
C GLY A 68 16.92 -0.41 -5.08
N SER A 69 17.56 0.68 -5.52
CA SER A 69 16.90 1.93 -5.91
C SER A 69 16.74 2.02 -7.43
N LEU A 70 15.72 2.74 -7.89
CA LEU A 70 15.60 3.22 -9.25
C LEU A 70 16.44 4.49 -9.44
N VAL A 71 17.43 4.45 -10.31
CA VAL A 71 18.22 5.62 -10.73
C VAL A 71 17.69 6.10 -12.08
N VAL A 72 17.39 7.39 -12.19
CA VAL A 72 16.84 8.03 -13.40
C VAL A 72 17.83 9.07 -13.95
N PRO A 73 18.82 8.64 -14.77
CA PRO A 73 19.73 9.53 -15.48
C PRO A 73 19.14 10.00 -16.82
N GLY A 74 19.90 10.79 -17.58
CA GLY A 74 19.53 11.22 -18.93
C GLY A 74 18.50 12.35 -18.95
N LEU A 75 18.47 13.15 -17.89
CA LEU A 75 17.55 14.26 -17.75
C LEU A 75 17.99 15.43 -18.66
N ASP A 76 17.01 16.07 -19.31
CA ASP A 76 17.23 17.25 -20.13
C ASP A 76 16.55 18.48 -19.52
N ASP A 77 16.88 19.67 -20.03
CA ASP A 77 16.35 20.92 -19.50
C ASP A 77 14.93 21.24 -20.01
N THR A 78 14.25 20.30 -20.67
CA THR A 78 12.89 20.54 -21.21
C THR A 78 11.80 20.38 -20.16
N GLY A 79 12.10 19.64 -19.08
CA GLY A 79 11.11 19.22 -18.09
C GLY A 79 10.25 18.04 -18.53
N GLU A 80 10.62 17.33 -19.60
CA GLU A 80 9.91 16.14 -20.09
C GLU A 80 10.66 14.84 -19.85
N SER A 81 11.94 14.91 -19.46
CA SER A 81 12.74 13.72 -19.14
C SER A 81 12.56 13.29 -17.70
N GLY A 82 12.34 11.99 -17.51
CA GLY A 82 12.07 11.40 -16.21
C GLY A 82 11.54 9.97 -16.28
N VAL A 83 10.69 9.60 -15.33
CA VAL A 83 10.04 8.29 -15.28
C VAL A 83 8.55 8.45 -14.95
N GLY A 84 7.70 7.69 -15.65
CA GLY A 84 6.29 7.54 -15.34
C GLY A 84 6.05 6.24 -14.59
N VAL A 85 5.14 6.26 -13.61
CA VAL A 85 4.66 5.12 -12.83
C VAL A 85 3.20 4.87 -13.20
N GLY A 86 2.87 3.63 -13.55
CA GLY A 86 1.50 3.17 -13.76
C GLY A 86 0.90 2.64 -12.46
N LEU A 87 -0.29 3.14 -12.09
CA LEU A 87 -0.94 2.80 -10.81
C LEU A 87 -2.25 2.02 -10.97
N GLY A 88 -2.68 1.71 -12.19
CA GLY A 88 -4.02 1.16 -12.42
C GLY A 88 -5.10 2.14 -11.97
N GLU A 89 -5.95 1.73 -11.06
CA GLU A 89 -6.87 2.61 -10.31
C GLU A 89 -6.54 2.49 -8.81
N ALA A 90 -5.57 3.27 -8.33
CA ALA A 90 -5.11 3.23 -6.94
C ALA A 90 -5.75 4.32 -6.07
N GLY A 91 -5.77 4.07 -4.76
CA GLY A 91 -6.04 5.07 -3.72
C GLY A 91 -4.92 6.13 -3.59
N GLY A 92 -3.78 5.90 -4.25
CA GLY A 92 -2.59 6.74 -4.15
C GLY A 92 -1.29 5.98 -4.40
N ILE A 93 -0.17 6.67 -4.23
CA ILE A 93 1.18 6.10 -4.18
C ILE A 93 1.91 6.75 -3.01
N THR A 94 2.91 6.06 -2.46
CA THR A 94 4.04 6.57 -1.69
C THR A 94 5.28 6.38 -2.56
N VAL A 95 6.04 7.44 -2.77
CA VAL A 95 7.39 7.38 -3.35
C VAL A 95 8.36 7.81 -2.27
N ASN A 96 9.50 7.16 -2.14
CA ASN A 96 10.59 7.59 -1.25
C ASN A 96 11.78 8.01 -2.11
N THR A 97 12.27 9.23 -1.89
CA THR A 97 13.31 9.82 -2.74
C THR A 97 14.00 10.98 -2.04
N THR A 98 15.28 11.18 -2.34
CA THR A 98 16.09 12.24 -1.73
C THR A 98 16.09 13.55 -2.53
N LEU A 99 16.12 14.68 -1.82
CA LEU A 99 16.48 15.98 -2.39
C LEU A 99 17.99 16.19 -2.30
N ASP A 100 18.64 16.46 -3.43
CA ASP A 100 20.08 16.67 -3.51
C ASP A 100 20.41 18.17 -3.43
N PRO A 101 21.04 18.67 -2.35
CA PRO A 101 21.46 20.07 -2.21
C PRO A 101 22.47 20.54 -3.24
N SER A 102 23.22 19.60 -3.84
CA SER A 102 24.35 19.92 -4.70
C SER A 102 23.92 20.32 -6.12
N VAL A 103 22.64 20.10 -6.46
CA VAL A 103 22.09 20.55 -7.74
C VAL A 103 22.12 22.09 -7.85
N PRO A 104 22.29 22.64 -9.06
CA PRO A 104 22.25 24.08 -9.29
C PRO A 104 20.95 24.73 -8.79
N VAL A 105 21.03 26.00 -8.39
CA VAL A 105 19.84 26.83 -8.13
C VAL A 105 18.94 26.84 -9.37
N ASP A 106 17.63 26.89 -9.14
CA ASP A 106 16.54 26.77 -10.14
C ASP A 106 16.35 25.36 -10.72
N SER A 107 17.22 24.40 -10.38
CA SER A 107 16.99 22.99 -10.70
C SER A 107 15.78 22.47 -9.92
N TYR A 108 14.96 21.64 -10.56
CA TYR A 108 13.77 21.12 -9.90
C TYR A 108 13.52 19.64 -10.18
N ARG A 109 12.71 19.05 -9.30
CA ARG A 109 12.00 17.79 -9.53
C ARG A 109 10.51 18.09 -9.46
N GLU A 110 9.75 17.57 -10.41
CA GLU A 110 8.31 17.77 -10.48
C GLU A 110 7.59 16.43 -10.53
N PHE A 111 6.53 16.34 -9.74
CA PHE A 111 5.68 15.17 -9.59
C PHE A 111 4.31 15.51 -10.16
N ARG A 112 3.97 14.90 -11.29
CA ARG A 112 2.75 15.15 -12.06
C ARG A 112 1.79 13.99 -11.84
N ASN A 113 0.69 14.24 -11.17
CA ASN A 113 -0.27 13.20 -10.83
C ASN A 113 -1.30 13.05 -11.95
N ARG A 114 -1.68 11.81 -12.25
CA ARG A 114 -2.77 11.44 -13.16
C ARG A 114 -3.80 10.60 -12.44
N GLY A 115 -5.05 10.66 -12.89
CA GLY A 115 -6.11 9.85 -12.33
C GLY A 115 -7.41 9.87 -13.10
N VAL A 116 -8.46 9.40 -12.44
CA VAL A 116 -9.82 9.35 -12.98
C VAL A 116 -10.58 10.59 -12.52
N VAL A 117 -11.11 11.37 -13.46
CA VAL A 117 -11.92 12.56 -13.17
C VAL A 117 -13.17 12.52 -14.03
N ASN A 118 -14.35 12.54 -13.42
CA ASN A 118 -15.64 12.47 -14.12
C ASN A 118 -15.72 11.26 -15.09
N GLY A 119 -15.10 10.13 -14.71
CA GLY A 119 -15.03 8.91 -15.52
C GLY A 119 -14.01 8.90 -16.65
N GLU A 120 -13.21 9.95 -16.83
CA GLU A 120 -12.08 9.97 -17.78
C GLU A 120 -10.77 9.64 -17.04
N SER A 121 -10.05 8.60 -17.50
CA SER A 121 -8.79 8.15 -16.91
C SER A 121 -7.57 8.84 -17.52
N GLY A 122 -6.52 9.05 -16.72
CA GLY A 122 -5.26 9.65 -17.15
C GLY A 122 -5.27 11.18 -17.15
N VAL A 123 -6.31 11.80 -16.59
CA VAL A 123 -6.44 13.25 -16.46
C VAL A 123 -5.42 13.75 -15.45
N GLY A 124 -4.75 14.88 -15.73
CA GLY A 124 -3.81 15.48 -14.79
C GLY A 124 -4.54 16.07 -13.58
N ILE A 125 -4.21 15.64 -12.37
CA ILE A 125 -4.95 15.96 -11.13
C ILE A 125 -4.10 16.75 -10.13
N GLY A 126 -3.23 17.59 -10.69
CA GLY A 126 -2.33 18.44 -9.95
C GLY A 126 -0.90 17.93 -9.99
N ARG A 127 0.00 18.82 -9.62
CA ARG A 127 1.43 18.56 -9.52
C ARG A 127 1.99 19.27 -8.30
N PHE A 128 3.18 18.88 -7.91
CA PHE A 128 4.00 19.75 -7.10
C PHE A 128 5.45 19.66 -7.56
N ARG A 129 6.20 20.70 -7.23
CA ARG A 129 7.59 20.83 -7.61
C ARG A 129 8.43 21.16 -6.39
N THR A 130 9.62 20.56 -6.32
CA THR A 130 10.67 20.96 -5.39
C THR A 130 11.75 21.70 -6.17
N VAL A 131 11.89 23.00 -5.95
CA VAL A 131 12.84 23.87 -6.67
C VAL A 131 13.99 24.23 -5.75
N ARG A 132 15.22 24.03 -6.22
CA ARG A 132 16.42 24.47 -5.50
C ARG A 132 16.47 25.99 -5.46
N THR A 133 16.48 26.58 -4.27
CA THR A 133 16.61 28.04 -4.10
C THR A 133 18.03 28.43 -3.71
N ASP A 134 18.32 29.73 -3.73
CA ASP A 134 19.49 30.25 -3.04
C ASP A 134 19.30 30.12 -1.50
N SER A 135 20.37 29.69 -0.82
CA SER A 135 20.42 29.53 0.64
C SER A 135 20.07 30.86 1.34
N PRO A 136 19.22 30.87 2.40
CA PRO A 136 19.07 29.81 3.40
C PRO A 136 17.86 28.86 3.24
N ASN A 137 16.99 29.06 2.25
CA ASN A 137 15.67 28.41 2.24
C ASN A 137 15.64 26.99 1.64
N GLY A 138 16.77 26.47 1.14
CA GLY A 138 16.92 25.11 0.62
C GLY A 138 16.10 24.81 -0.62
N PHE A 139 14.88 24.31 -0.43
CA PHE A 139 13.97 23.94 -1.51
C PHE A 139 12.61 24.59 -1.34
N ALA A 140 12.14 25.29 -2.38
CA ALA A 140 10.76 25.72 -2.48
C ALA A 140 9.87 24.52 -2.87
N VAL A 141 8.73 24.38 -2.22
CA VAL A 141 7.67 23.43 -2.54
C VAL A 141 6.52 24.21 -3.18
N GLU A 142 6.29 23.93 -4.46
CA GLU A 142 5.35 24.64 -5.32
C GLU A 142 4.23 23.69 -5.77
N PRO A 143 3.12 23.59 -5.02
CA PRO A 143 1.95 22.85 -5.48
C PRO A 143 1.19 23.63 -6.56
N ASN A 144 0.60 22.92 -7.52
CA ASN A 144 -0.31 23.48 -8.52
C ASN A 144 -1.47 22.50 -8.77
N PHE A 145 -2.68 22.99 -8.54
CA PHE A 145 -3.93 22.23 -8.66
C PHE A 145 -4.90 22.86 -9.67
N GLU A 146 -4.40 23.68 -10.60
CA GLU A 146 -5.23 24.40 -11.57
C GLU A 146 -6.07 23.45 -12.43
N ASN A 147 -5.57 22.25 -12.72
CA ASN A 147 -6.31 21.22 -13.46
C ASN A 147 -7.57 20.73 -12.73
N LEU A 148 -7.64 20.91 -11.41
CA LEU A 148 -8.81 20.60 -10.59
C LEU A 148 -9.68 21.85 -10.31
N GLY A 149 -9.37 22.99 -10.94
CA GLY A 149 -10.05 24.27 -10.70
C GLY A 149 -9.59 25.03 -9.45
N SER A 150 -8.58 24.51 -8.75
CA SER A 150 -8.12 25.05 -7.47
C SER A 150 -7.02 26.08 -7.65
N GLY A 151 -7.31 27.34 -7.29
CA GLY A 151 -6.34 28.44 -7.29
C GLY A 151 -5.60 28.64 -5.97
N SER A 152 -6.02 27.95 -4.90
CA SER A 152 -5.40 28.02 -3.59
C SER A 152 -5.26 26.64 -2.95
N TYR A 153 -4.59 26.56 -1.81
CA TYR A 153 -4.44 25.33 -1.05
C TYR A 153 -4.36 25.61 0.46
N THR A 154 -4.73 24.62 1.26
CA THR A 154 -4.44 24.56 2.69
C THR A 154 -3.07 23.92 2.87
N PHE A 155 -2.18 24.61 3.58
CA PHE A 155 -0.90 24.11 4.08
C PHE A 155 -1.03 23.81 5.57
N GLU A 156 -0.60 22.63 6.00
CA GLU A 156 -0.53 22.26 7.41
C GLU A 156 0.84 21.66 7.73
N VAL A 157 1.35 21.93 8.93
CA VAL A 157 2.56 21.31 9.47
C VAL A 157 2.19 20.52 10.71
N TYR A 158 2.73 19.31 10.82
CA TYR A 158 2.57 18.42 11.95
C TYR A 158 3.94 18.11 12.57
N ASP A 159 3.97 17.88 13.88
CA ASP A 159 5.10 17.35 14.65
C ASP A 159 4.62 16.09 15.37
N ARG A 160 5.13 14.92 15.00
CA ARG A 160 4.74 13.62 15.58
C ARG A 160 3.22 13.40 15.60
N GLY A 161 2.55 13.84 14.53
CA GLY A 161 1.10 13.73 14.35
C GLY A 161 0.28 14.88 14.97
N ASP A 162 0.88 15.76 15.77
CA ASP A 162 0.20 16.94 16.30
C ASP A 162 0.31 18.12 15.33
N ARG A 163 -0.80 18.74 14.96
CA ARG A 163 -0.78 19.90 14.05
C ARG A 163 -0.21 21.14 14.75
N VAL A 164 0.93 21.63 14.26
CA VAL A 164 1.66 22.80 14.78
C VAL A 164 1.53 24.05 13.90
N GLY A 165 1.12 23.90 12.64
CA GLY A 165 0.96 25.00 11.70
C GLY A 165 -0.22 24.81 10.75
N ARG A 166 -0.86 25.91 10.35
CA ARG A 166 -1.90 25.91 9.33
C ARG A 166 -2.03 27.26 8.62
N VAL A 167 -2.06 27.23 7.29
CA VAL A 167 -2.33 28.36 6.41
C VAL A 167 -3.39 27.93 5.40
N GLU A 168 -4.54 28.59 5.40
CA GLU A 168 -5.60 28.43 4.40
C GLU A 168 -5.46 29.50 3.31
N GLU A 169 -6.04 29.25 2.14
CA GLU A 169 -6.01 30.15 0.98
C GLU A 169 -4.57 30.52 0.57
N ALA A 170 -3.63 29.58 0.71
CA ALA A 170 -2.25 29.79 0.30
C ALA A 170 -2.14 29.75 -1.22
N THR A 171 -1.27 30.60 -1.77
CA THR A 171 -0.92 30.66 -3.20
C THR A 171 0.58 30.69 -3.44
N ASP A 172 1.34 31.16 -2.46
CA ASP A 172 2.80 31.25 -2.50
C ASP A 172 3.44 29.91 -2.10
N PRO A 173 4.69 29.61 -2.46
CA PRO A 173 5.37 28.38 -2.08
C PRO A 173 5.71 28.32 -0.58
N SER A 174 5.84 27.11 -0.04
CA SER A 174 6.53 26.86 1.25
C SER A 174 7.99 26.48 0.99
N TYR A 175 8.84 26.48 2.03
CA TYR A 175 10.25 26.13 1.91
C TYR A 175 10.67 25.11 2.96
N ILE A 176 11.49 24.16 2.51
CA ILE A 176 12.11 23.12 3.32
C ILE A 176 13.61 23.42 3.40
N PRO A 177 14.20 23.49 4.61
CA PRO A 177 15.59 23.88 4.78
C PRO A 177 16.57 22.90 4.12
N ASP A 178 17.72 23.43 3.72
CA ASP A 178 18.80 22.65 3.10
C ASP A 178 19.62 21.91 4.15
N ARG A 179 19.71 20.57 4.08
CA ARG A 179 20.74 19.81 4.78
C ARG A 179 21.21 18.63 3.94
N ASP A 180 22.40 18.13 4.29
CA ASP A 180 23.01 16.88 3.83
C ASP A 180 22.23 15.60 4.27
N VAL A 181 20.92 15.68 4.55
CA VAL A 181 20.12 14.56 5.05
C VAL A 181 19.09 14.17 4.01
N GLU A 182 19.03 12.87 3.70
CA GLU A 182 18.01 12.26 2.86
C GLU A 182 16.62 12.56 3.45
N PHE A 183 15.87 13.45 2.82
CA PHE A 183 14.47 13.61 3.15
C PHE A 183 13.71 12.49 2.46
N GLU A 184 13.10 11.59 3.23
CA GLU A 184 12.08 10.69 2.69
C GLU A 184 10.85 11.53 2.33
N ILE A 185 10.76 12.02 1.09
CA ILE A 185 9.51 12.64 0.63
C ILE A 185 8.50 11.53 0.41
N LYS A 186 7.83 11.04 1.46
CA LYS A 186 6.66 10.16 1.31
C LYS A 186 5.52 10.98 0.72
N ILE A 187 5.51 11.05 -0.61
CA ILE A 187 4.41 11.65 -1.38
C ILE A 187 3.26 10.71 -1.23
N VAL A 188 2.37 10.96 -0.29
CA VAL A 188 1.10 10.24 -0.28
C VAL A 188 0.12 11.10 -1.02
N VAL A 189 -0.46 10.57 -2.08
CA VAL A 189 -1.64 11.16 -2.71
C VAL A 189 -2.85 10.35 -2.29
N ILE A 190 -3.45 10.68 -1.14
CA ILE A 190 -4.66 10.01 -0.66
C ILE A 190 -5.87 10.69 -1.28
N TRP A 191 -6.69 9.94 -1.98
CA TRP A 191 -7.99 10.41 -2.45
C TRP A 191 -9.00 10.34 -1.32
N THR A 192 -9.62 11.47 -1.02
CA THR A 192 -10.73 11.57 -0.08
C THR A 192 -11.92 12.20 -0.80
N ASP A 193 -13.12 12.15 -0.20
CA ASP A 193 -14.28 12.91 -0.70
C ASP A 193 -13.99 14.43 -0.84
N ALA A 194 -12.94 14.93 -0.18
CA ALA A 194 -12.48 16.33 -0.24
C ALA A 194 -11.38 16.57 -1.29
N GLY A 195 -10.97 15.56 -2.06
CA GLY A 195 -9.91 15.63 -3.08
C GLY A 195 -8.56 15.07 -2.64
N PRO A 196 -7.51 15.25 -3.46
CA PRO A 196 -6.17 14.76 -3.15
C PRO A 196 -5.60 15.44 -1.91
N ILE A 197 -4.97 14.66 -1.06
CA ILE A 197 -4.06 15.17 -0.05
C ILE A 197 -2.66 14.86 -0.55
N ILE A 198 -1.81 15.86 -0.74
CA ILE A 198 -0.37 15.66 -0.90
C ILE A 198 0.25 15.70 0.49
N LYS A 199 0.67 14.54 0.96
CA LYS A 199 1.51 14.42 2.17
C LYS A 199 2.97 14.54 1.74
N ILE A 200 3.75 15.34 2.44
CA ILE A 200 5.22 15.36 2.36
C ILE A 200 5.69 15.11 3.79
N VAL A 201 6.11 13.88 4.08
CA VAL A 201 6.80 13.59 5.33
C VAL A 201 8.23 14.07 5.19
N ILE A 202 8.81 14.57 6.29
CA ILE A 202 10.19 15.01 6.33
C ILE A 202 10.85 14.40 7.57
N VAL A 203 11.65 13.36 7.35
CA VAL A 203 12.28 12.63 8.44
C VAL A 203 13.56 13.34 8.89
N GLY A 204 13.72 13.52 10.21
CA GLY A 204 14.99 13.90 10.82
C GLY A 204 15.32 15.39 10.86
N ILE A 205 14.34 16.29 10.73
CA ILE A 205 14.57 17.74 10.81
C ILE A 205 14.33 18.29 12.24
N GLU A 206 15.29 19.09 12.72
CA GLU A 206 15.10 20.03 13.86
C GLU A 206 15.02 21.51 13.40
N ASP A 207 15.28 21.79 12.12
CA ASP A 207 15.25 23.12 11.51
C ASP A 207 13.82 23.55 11.11
N PRO A 208 13.51 24.85 11.10
CA PRO A 208 12.16 25.31 10.81
C PRO A 208 11.79 25.14 9.32
N ILE A 209 10.60 24.59 9.09
CA ILE A 209 9.86 24.67 7.82
C ILE A 209 9.32 26.09 7.69
N ILE A 210 9.51 26.73 6.53
CA ILE A 210 8.96 28.06 6.26
C ILE A 210 7.67 27.89 5.48
N GLY A 211 6.54 28.27 6.07
CA GLY A 211 5.25 28.19 5.38
C GLY A 211 5.04 29.28 4.33
N PRO A 212 3.92 29.21 3.58
CA PRO A 212 3.63 30.12 2.47
C PRO A 212 3.58 31.61 2.80
N ARG A 213 3.34 31.96 4.07
CA ARG A 213 3.31 33.35 4.56
C ARG A 213 4.63 33.78 5.21
N MET A 214 5.69 33.01 5.00
CA MET A 214 7.02 33.17 5.62
C MET A 214 7.03 33.00 7.14
N ASP A 215 6.02 32.31 7.69
CA ASP A 215 6.00 31.88 9.08
C ASP A 215 6.87 30.62 9.26
N GLU A 216 7.60 30.53 10.38
CA GLU A 216 8.43 29.37 10.71
C GLU A 216 7.66 28.36 11.58
N TYR A 217 7.76 27.08 11.23
CA TYR A 217 7.16 25.95 11.93
C TYR A 217 8.21 24.88 12.21
N VAL A 218 8.17 24.24 13.37
CA VAL A 218 9.02 23.08 13.66
C VAL A 218 8.13 21.86 13.65
N GLY A 219 8.38 20.93 12.73
CA GLY A 219 7.60 19.70 12.56
C GLY A 219 8.28 18.73 11.60
N ASP A 220 7.71 17.54 11.48
CA ASP A 220 8.23 16.41 10.70
C ASP A 220 7.34 16.08 9.48
N GLU A 221 6.26 16.81 9.27
CA GLU A 221 5.32 16.51 8.19
C GLU A 221 4.62 17.78 7.68
N ILE A 222 4.53 17.89 6.36
CA ILE A 222 3.73 18.89 5.64
C ILE A 222 2.55 18.18 4.98
N ARG A 223 1.35 18.72 5.13
CA ARG A 223 0.17 18.34 4.33
C ARG A 223 -0.28 19.52 3.49
N ILE A 224 -0.48 19.26 2.21
CA ILE A 224 -1.02 20.21 1.24
C ILE A 224 -2.32 19.64 0.68
N ARG A 225 -3.38 20.45 0.72
CA ARG A 225 -4.70 20.08 0.19
C ARG A 225 -5.23 21.19 -0.69
N PRO A 226 -5.70 20.92 -1.92
CA PRO A 226 -6.34 21.94 -2.73
C PRO A 226 -7.65 22.41 -2.08
N GLU A 227 -8.09 23.61 -2.43
CA GLU A 227 -9.31 24.22 -1.93
C GLU A 227 -10.25 24.58 -3.08
N ASN A 228 -11.56 24.52 -2.85
CA ASN A 228 -12.57 24.93 -3.83
C ASN A 228 -12.44 24.19 -5.19
N LEU A 229 -12.37 22.86 -5.14
CA LEU A 229 -12.27 22.02 -6.34
C LEU A 229 -13.50 22.14 -7.25
N ASP A 230 -13.27 22.27 -8.56
CA ASP A 230 -14.31 22.13 -9.60
C ASP A 230 -14.58 20.66 -9.94
N ALA A 231 -13.59 19.79 -9.71
CA ALA A 231 -13.69 18.35 -9.92
C ALA A 231 -12.91 17.58 -8.85
N VAL A 232 -13.51 16.51 -8.34
CA VAL A 232 -12.89 15.59 -7.37
C VAL A 232 -12.46 14.34 -8.14
N PRO A 233 -11.17 13.95 -8.08
CA PRO A 233 -10.72 12.71 -8.69
C PRO A 233 -11.25 11.47 -7.95
N ASP A 234 -11.59 10.43 -8.71
CA ASP A 234 -12.11 9.17 -8.20
C ASP A 234 -11.00 8.18 -7.81
N ALA A 235 -9.82 8.25 -8.47
CA ALA A 235 -8.65 7.41 -8.21
C ALA A 235 -7.36 8.00 -8.82
N ALA A 236 -6.20 7.53 -8.39
CA ALA A 236 -4.90 7.74 -9.04
C ALA A 236 -4.69 6.69 -10.13
N THR A 237 -4.13 7.11 -11.27
CA THR A 237 -3.79 6.19 -12.37
C THR A 237 -2.33 6.26 -12.78
N GLY A 238 -1.61 7.29 -12.35
CA GLY A 238 -0.18 7.37 -12.57
C GLY A 238 0.50 8.56 -11.90
N LEU A 239 1.81 8.50 -11.87
CA LEU A 239 2.69 9.57 -11.40
C LEU A 239 3.84 9.71 -12.39
N ASP A 240 4.03 10.89 -12.97
CA ASP A 240 5.26 11.20 -13.70
C ASP A 240 6.20 12.01 -12.80
N VAL A 241 7.45 11.54 -12.68
CA VAL A 241 8.52 12.23 -11.97
C VAL A 241 9.54 12.70 -13.00
N VAL A 242 9.67 14.02 -13.14
CA VAL A 242 10.60 14.64 -14.10
C VAL A 242 11.58 15.56 -13.39
N GLY A 243 12.74 15.81 -14.02
CA GLY A 243 13.78 16.67 -13.46
C GLY A 243 14.38 17.63 -14.48
N VAL A 244 14.81 18.80 -14.02
CA VAL A 244 15.54 19.81 -14.81
C VAL A 244 16.75 20.32 -14.03
N GLY A 245 17.83 20.67 -14.74
CA GLY A 245 19.04 21.24 -14.16
C GLY A 245 19.88 20.26 -13.35
N ARG A 246 19.64 18.95 -13.47
CA ARG A 246 20.30 17.90 -12.69
C ARG A 246 20.67 16.71 -13.57
N GLU A 247 21.73 15.99 -13.21
CA GLU A 247 22.19 14.84 -14.01
C GLU A 247 21.25 13.63 -13.86
N GLN A 248 20.75 13.39 -12.65
CA GLN A 248 19.85 12.29 -12.33
C GLN A 248 19.00 12.57 -11.08
N PHE A 249 18.07 11.66 -10.78
CA PHE A 249 17.51 11.47 -9.45
C PHE A 249 17.35 9.99 -9.12
N THR A 250 17.07 9.66 -7.87
CA THR A 250 16.78 8.30 -7.42
C THR A 250 15.36 8.19 -6.85
N ILE A 251 14.75 7.02 -6.97
CA ILE A 251 13.60 6.60 -6.17
C ILE A 251 14.03 5.35 -5.41
N ASP A 252 13.93 5.39 -4.10
CA ASP A 252 14.54 4.40 -3.20
C ASP A 252 13.55 3.33 -2.75
N ASP A 253 12.28 3.70 -2.59
CA ASP A 253 11.18 2.78 -2.26
C ASP A 253 9.85 3.32 -2.80
N GLU A 254 8.89 2.41 -3.01
CA GLU A 254 7.54 2.74 -3.44
C GLU A 254 6.52 1.83 -2.74
N ALA A 255 5.38 2.42 -2.40
CA ALA A 255 4.22 1.68 -1.90
C ALA A 255 2.96 2.18 -2.59
N VAL A 256 2.11 1.27 -3.05
CA VAL A 256 0.82 1.64 -3.66
C VAL A 256 -0.25 1.71 -2.60
N HIS A 257 -1.09 2.74 -2.62
CA HIS A 257 -2.23 2.81 -1.71
C HIS A 257 -3.41 2.12 -2.38
N ALA A 258 -3.79 0.99 -1.80
CA ALA A 258 -4.96 0.22 -2.21
C ALA A 258 -5.58 -0.36 -0.94
N VAL A 259 -6.88 -0.61 -0.98
CA VAL A 259 -7.70 -1.23 0.07
C VAL A 259 -7.74 -0.45 1.39
N GLY A 260 -7.00 0.64 1.54
CA GLY A 260 -7.01 1.52 2.70
C GLY A 260 -5.61 1.88 3.19
N ARG A 261 -4.59 1.10 2.83
CA ARG A 261 -3.21 1.26 3.31
C ARG A 261 -2.13 1.17 2.23
N PRO A 262 -0.90 1.63 2.52
CA PRO A 262 0.23 1.48 1.62
C PRO A 262 0.68 0.01 1.58
N HIS A 263 0.80 -0.54 0.38
CA HIS A 263 1.29 -1.87 0.09
C HIS A 263 2.64 -1.82 -0.61
N ARG A 264 3.61 -2.58 -0.11
CA ARG A 264 4.96 -2.74 -0.69
C ARG A 264 5.12 -4.13 -1.28
N ARG A 265 5.84 -4.24 -2.39
CA ARG A 265 6.13 -5.57 -2.95
C ARG A 265 7.10 -6.34 -2.06
N LEU A 266 6.94 -7.66 -2.06
CA LEU A 266 7.97 -8.60 -1.66
C LEU A 266 8.42 -9.38 -2.88
N GLY A 267 9.73 -9.64 -2.98
CA GLY A 267 10.32 -10.34 -4.12
C GLY A 267 10.05 -9.63 -5.44
N ASN A 268 9.53 -10.38 -6.41
CA ASN A 268 9.20 -9.90 -7.76
C ASN A 268 7.70 -9.73 -7.98
N ALA A 269 6.90 -9.72 -6.92
CA ALA A 269 5.47 -9.53 -7.04
C ALA A 269 5.14 -8.23 -7.79
N ARG A 270 4.02 -8.28 -8.52
CA ARG A 270 3.48 -7.17 -9.29
C ARG A 270 2.10 -6.82 -8.76
N PHE A 271 1.82 -5.53 -8.74
CA PHE A 271 0.58 -4.97 -8.24
C PHE A 271 -0.27 -4.43 -9.37
N ASP A 272 -1.56 -4.71 -9.26
CA ASP A 272 -2.60 -4.18 -10.14
C ASP A 272 -3.76 -3.65 -9.27
N PRO A 273 -3.68 -2.40 -8.80
CA PRO A 273 -4.79 -1.77 -8.08
C PRO A 273 -5.98 -1.59 -9.03
N VAL A 274 -7.16 -2.06 -8.61
CA VAL A 274 -8.37 -2.07 -9.43
C VAL A 274 -9.58 -1.59 -8.62
N ASN A 275 -10.65 -1.23 -9.33
CA ASN A 275 -11.92 -0.77 -8.75
C ASN A 275 -11.72 0.45 -7.84
N LEU A 276 -11.09 1.50 -8.36
CA LEU A 276 -10.84 2.75 -7.62
C LEU A 276 -10.08 2.52 -6.29
N GLY A 277 -9.14 1.57 -6.32
CA GLY A 277 -8.29 1.24 -5.19
C GLY A 277 -8.98 0.43 -4.12
N SER A 278 -10.20 -0.08 -4.33
CA SER A 278 -10.88 -0.93 -3.34
C SER A 278 -10.40 -2.39 -3.37
N SER A 279 -9.51 -2.73 -4.29
CA SER A 279 -8.90 -4.06 -4.41
C SER A 279 -7.49 -3.95 -4.97
N LEU A 280 -6.60 -4.81 -4.50
CA LEU A 280 -5.24 -4.92 -5.01
C LEU A 280 -5.03 -6.32 -5.60
N GLY A 281 -4.79 -6.40 -6.91
CA GLY A 281 -4.30 -7.61 -7.54
C GLY A 281 -2.82 -7.83 -7.24
N VAL A 282 -2.45 -9.05 -6.88
CA VAL A 282 -1.07 -9.48 -6.65
C VAL A 282 -0.75 -10.61 -7.63
N GLY A 283 0.25 -10.39 -8.48
CA GLY A 283 0.66 -11.34 -9.50
C GLY A 283 2.17 -11.51 -9.61
N ASN A 284 2.61 -12.26 -10.63
CA ASN A 284 4.01 -12.64 -10.84
C ASN A 284 4.62 -13.37 -9.64
N VAL A 285 3.83 -14.25 -9.02
CA VAL A 285 4.26 -15.10 -7.91
C VAL A 285 4.97 -16.32 -8.48
N GLY A 286 6.24 -16.50 -8.10
CA GLY A 286 7.05 -17.63 -8.51
C GLY A 286 6.96 -18.81 -7.54
N SER A 287 7.87 -19.76 -7.73
CA SER A 287 8.04 -20.92 -6.85
C SER A 287 9.04 -20.69 -5.71
N SER A 288 9.54 -19.47 -5.56
CA SER A 288 10.67 -19.15 -4.67
C SER A 288 10.28 -19.04 -3.19
N GLY A 289 9.03 -18.69 -2.89
CA GLY A 289 8.59 -18.34 -1.53
C GLY A 289 8.95 -16.91 -1.11
N GLU A 290 9.53 -16.09 -2.00
CA GLU A 290 9.95 -14.73 -1.68
C GLU A 290 9.01 -13.65 -2.22
N ASP A 291 8.04 -14.03 -3.06
CA ASP A 291 7.14 -13.10 -3.72
C ASP A 291 5.88 -12.86 -2.86
N GLY A 292 5.38 -11.63 -2.83
CA GLY A 292 4.18 -11.29 -2.07
C GLY A 292 4.04 -9.79 -1.79
N PHE A 293 3.51 -9.43 -0.63
CA PHE A 293 3.24 -8.04 -0.27
C PHE A 293 3.47 -7.78 1.22
N GLY A 294 3.82 -6.53 1.55
CA GLY A 294 3.84 -5.97 2.89
C GLY A 294 2.85 -4.80 3.00
N ILE A 295 2.29 -4.58 4.17
CA ILE A 295 1.28 -3.55 4.47
C ILE A 295 1.79 -2.73 5.64
N ASP A 296 1.87 -1.40 5.45
CA ASP A 296 2.23 -0.46 6.50
C ASP A 296 1.03 -0.22 7.43
N LEU A 297 1.18 -0.61 8.69
CA LEU A 297 0.10 -0.62 9.68
C LEU A 297 0.11 0.59 10.61
N ASP A 298 1.18 1.39 10.65
CA ASP A 298 1.27 2.62 11.44
C ASP A 298 0.94 2.44 12.94
N GLY A 299 1.34 1.31 13.53
CA GLY A 299 1.28 1.08 14.98
C GLY A 299 -0.10 0.71 15.54
N VAL A 300 -0.95 0.07 14.75
CA VAL A 300 -2.31 -0.37 15.17
C VAL A 300 -2.28 -1.56 16.12
N GLN A 301 -3.35 -1.77 16.89
CA GLN A 301 -3.45 -2.93 17.79
C GLN A 301 -3.87 -4.20 17.07
N SER A 302 -4.71 -4.04 16.05
CA SER A 302 -5.24 -5.09 15.22
C SER A 302 -5.27 -4.64 13.78
N PHE A 303 -5.17 -5.62 12.89
CA PHE A 303 -5.32 -5.42 11.46
C PHE A 303 -5.88 -6.67 10.85
N GLU A 304 -6.64 -6.48 9.79
CA GLU A 304 -7.40 -7.49 9.11
C GLU A 304 -7.54 -7.13 7.64
N PHE A 305 -7.51 -8.13 6.77
CA PHE A 305 -7.85 -8.03 5.36
C PHE A 305 -8.35 -9.37 4.83
N GLU A 306 -8.92 -9.37 3.63
CA GLU A 306 -9.41 -10.57 2.96
C GLU A 306 -8.62 -10.85 1.67
N TYR A 307 -8.23 -12.11 1.49
CA TYR A 307 -7.80 -12.62 0.19
C TYR A 307 -9.01 -12.88 -0.72
N ARG A 308 -8.80 -12.76 -2.03
CA ARG A 308 -9.75 -13.15 -3.07
C ARG A 308 -9.05 -14.00 -4.13
N ASP A 309 -9.62 -15.13 -4.48
CA ASP A 309 -9.10 -16.07 -5.47
C ASP A 309 -7.72 -16.66 -5.10
N LEU A 310 -7.37 -16.74 -3.81
CA LEU A 310 -6.09 -17.36 -3.38
C LEU A 310 -6.23 -18.89 -3.34
N ASP A 311 -5.79 -19.52 -4.43
CA ASP A 311 -5.83 -20.98 -4.60
C ASP A 311 -4.60 -21.66 -3.97
N LEU A 312 -4.80 -22.33 -2.82
CA LEU A 312 -3.78 -23.18 -2.19
C LEU A 312 -3.94 -24.68 -2.51
N THR A 313 -4.79 -25.06 -3.47
CA THR A 313 -5.04 -26.47 -3.83
C THR A 313 -3.92 -27.08 -4.69
N VAL A 314 -3.06 -26.24 -5.26
CA VAL A 314 -1.89 -26.65 -6.05
C VAL A 314 -0.83 -27.27 -5.13
N GLU A 315 -0.29 -28.43 -5.52
CA GLU A 315 0.78 -29.08 -4.75
C GLU A 315 2.00 -28.17 -4.64
N GLY A 316 2.49 -27.97 -3.40
CA GLY A 316 3.58 -27.05 -3.12
C GLY A 316 3.18 -25.58 -3.06
N ALA A 317 1.89 -25.24 -3.14
CA ALA A 317 1.40 -23.90 -2.82
C ALA A 317 1.77 -23.54 -1.36
N VAL A 318 2.22 -22.30 -1.16
CA VAL A 318 2.61 -21.79 0.16
C VAL A 318 1.96 -20.44 0.39
N LEU A 319 1.45 -20.22 1.59
CA LEU A 319 1.15 -18.92 2.17
C LEU A 319 1.90 -18.80 3.49
N GLU A 320 2.71 -17.76 3.65
CA GLU A 320 3.39 -17.43 4.91
C GLU A 320 2.99 -16.01 5.31
N GLY A 321 2.35 -15.87 6.47
CA GLY A 321 2.00 -14.59 7.06
C GLY A 321 2.96 -14.24 8.20
N TYR A 322 3.26 -12.96 8.34
CA TYR A 322 4.10 -12.45 9.41
C TYR A 322 3.79 -11.00 9.77
N TYR A 323 4.15 -10.60 10.98
CA TYR A 323 3.88 -9.25 11.51
C TYR A 323 5.10 -8.67 12.19
N PHE A 324 5.18 -7.34 12.17
CA PHE A 324 6.15 -6.52 12.88
C PHE A 324 5.42 -5.59 13.84
N GLY A 325 6.02 -5.39 15.01
CA GLY A 325 5.65 -4.36 16.00
C GLY A 325 6.90 -3.58 16.44
N PRO A 326 6.87 -2.77 17.52
CA PRO A 326 8.08 -2.13 18.03
C PRO A 326 9.10 -3.16 18.54
N TYR A 327 9.88 -3.68 17.60
CA TYR A 327 11.07 -4.52 17.76
C TYR A 327 12.28 -3.71 17.33
N GLY A 328 12.86 -2.90 18.22
CA GLY A 328 14.25 -2.43 18.10
C GLY A 328 14.70 -1.74 16.79
N GLY A 329 13.79 -1.33 15.90
CA GLY A 329 14.09 -0.56 14.69
C GLY A 329 14.94 -1.26 13.61
N TRP A 330 14.84 -2.58 13.38
CA TRP A 330 15.59 -3.25 12.31
C TRP A 330 14.78 -4.27 11.50
N PRO A 331 14.93 -4.28 10.15
CA PRO A 331 14.66 -5.46 9.33
C PRO A 331 15.83 -6.45 9.45
N ILE A 332 15.55 -7.75 9.28
CA ILE A 332 16.47 -8.91 9.28
C ILE A 332 16.53 -9.68 10.63
N GLY A 333 15.39 -10.28 10.99
CA GLY A 333 15.27 -11.57 11.68
C GLY A 333 14.07 -12.31 11.06
N PRO A 334 14.00 -13.65 11.03
CA PRO A 334 12.82 -14.32 10.50
C PRO A 334 11.61 -13.88 11.34
N PRO A 335 10.56 -13.31 10.75
CA PRO A 335 9.46 -12.79 11.54
C PRO A 335 8.63 -13.96 12.10
N PRO A 336 7.79 -13.76 13.14
CA PRO A 336 6.86 -14.80 13.61
C PRO A 336 5.99 -15.26 12.44
N VAL A 337 6.09 -16.55 12.10
CA VAL A 337 5.45 -17.10 10.90
C VAL A 337 4.31 -18.01 11.33
N ALA A 338 3.13 -17.75 10.78
CA ALA A 338 2.19 -18.83 10.53
C ALA A 338 2.18 -19.11 9.02
N SER A 339 2.25 -20.39 8.66
CA SER A 339 2.23 -20.78 7.25
C SER A 339 1.32 -21.95 6.97
N LEU A 340 0.81 -21.95 5.74
CA LEU A 340 0.05 -23.03 5.12
C LEU A 340 0.86 -23.53 3.93
N THR A 341 1.15 -24.82 3.87
CA THR A 341 1.86 -25.45 2.74
C THR A 341 1.09 -26.65 2.24
N ASN A 342 0.75 -26.69 0.96
CA ASN A 342 0.10 -27.87 0.38
C ASN A 342 1.10 -29.01 0.20
N VAL A 343 0.94 -30.07 0.99
CA VAL A 343 1.73 -31.30 0.94
C VAL A 343 0.79 -32.46 0.63
N GLY A 344 0.67 -32.82 -0.65
CA GLY A 344 -0.09 -33.98 -1.07
C GLY A 344 -1.61 -33.84 -0.92
N GLY A 345 -2.15 -32.61 -1.09
CA GLY A 345 -3.58 -32.33 -1.04
C GLY A 345 -4.12 -31.95 0.34
N GLU A 346 -3.24 -31.86 1.34
CA GLU A 346 -3.53 -31.28 2.66
C GLU A 346 -2.62 -30.08 2.88
N LEU A 347 -3.14 -29.05 3.55
CA LEU A 347 -2.35 -27.93 4.01
C LEU A 347 -1.73 -28.29 5.34
N GLU A 348 -0.40 -28.42 5.36
CA GLU A 348 0.37 -28.45 6.58
C GLU A 348 0.39 -27.04 7.19
N ILE A 349 -0.01 -26.95 8.45
CA ILE A 349 -0.10 -25.70 9.21
C ILE A 349 1.10 -25.63 10.13
N ARG A 350 1.88 -24.56 10.01
CA ARG A 350 3.00 -24.26 10.91
C ARG A 350 2.78 -22.95 11.62
N ALA A 351 3.25 -22.88 12.86
CA ALA A 351 3.37 -21.64 13.59
C ALA A 351 4.61 -21.64 14.48
N ASP A 352 5.41 -20.58 14.36
CA ASP A 352 6.59 -20.36 15.20
C ASP A 352 6.61 -18.92 15.71
N PHE A 353 6.47 -18.79 17.03
CA PHE A 353 6.45 -17.52 17.75
C PHE A 353 7.67 -17.38 18.70
N THR A 354 8.73 -18.15 18.47
CA THR A 354 9.93 -18.15 19.33
C THR A 354 10.65 -16.80 19.33
N GLU A 355 10.59 -16.07 18.22
CA GLU A 355 11.15 -14.71 18.07
C GLU A 355 10.47 -13.67 18.98
N VAL A 356 9.24 -13.94 19.42
CA VAL A 356 8.52 -13.12 20.40
C VAL A 356 8.59 -13.69 21.83
N GLY A 357 9.49 -14.67 22.03
CA GLY A 357 9.74 -15.34 23.30
C GLY A 357 8.74 -16.41 23.68
N SER A 358 7.94 -16.89 22.73
CA SER A 358 6.90 -17.91 22.97
C SER A 358 7.33 -19.28 22.45
N GLU A 359 7.47 -20.26 23.34
CA GLU A 359 7.81 -21.66 22.96
C GLU A 359 6.57 -22.49 22.57
N ALA A 360 5.37 -21.96 22.79
CA ALA A 360 4.11 -22.64 22.51
C ALA A 360 3.16 -21.79 21.67
N VAL A 361 2.26 -22.48 20.98
CA VAL A 361 1.22 -21.91 20.10
C VAL A 361 -0.13 -22.22 20.70
N HIS A 362 -0.95 -21.19 20.89
CA HIS A 362 -2.37 -21.34 21.22
C HIS A 362 -3.19 -21.34 19.93
N ALA A 363 -3.79 -22.49 19.63
CA ALA A 363 -4.66 -22.69 18.48
C ALA A 363 -6.13 -22.66 18.93
N ARG A 364 -6.92 -21.75 18.37
CA ARG A 364 -8.36 -21.60 18.61
C ARG A 364 -9.12 -21.78 17.32
N VAL A 365 -10.13 -22.65 17.32
CA VAL A 365 -11.04 -22.85 16.20
C VAL A 365 -12.37 -22.19 16.52
N PHE A 366 -12.92 -21.48 15.54
CA PHE A 366 -14.20 -20.78 15.65
C PHE A 366 -15.23 -21.33 14.67
N GLU A 367 -16.50 -21.14 15.02
CA GLU A 367 -17.63 -21.21 14.10
C GLU A 367 -18.40 -19.89 14.27
N GLY A 368 -18.32 -19.02 13.26
CA GLY A 368 -18.70 -17.62 13.36
C GLY A 368 -17.93 -16.90 14.48
N ASN A 369 -18.66 -16.40 15.48
CA ASN A 369 -18.07 -15.67 16.61
C ASN A 369 -17.77 -16.55 17.83
N ASP A 370 -18.17 -17.84 17.80
CA ASP A 370 -18.04 -18.73 18.94
C ASP A 370 -16.78 -19.59 18.83
N ILE A 371 -16.05 -19.74 19.94
CA ILE A 371 -14.94 -20.70 20.02
C ILE A 371 -15.54 -22.10 20.18
N VAL A 372 -15.29 -22.97 19.20
CA VAL A 372 -15.75 -24.37 19.23
C VAL A 372 -14.73 -25.28 19.89
N GLY A 373 -13.46 -24.89 19.93
CA GLY A 373 -12.43 -25.56 20.70
C GLY A 373 -11.08 -24.86 20.63
N GLU A 374 -10.17 -25.24 21.53
CA GLU A 374 -8.82 -24.70 21.59
C GLU A 374 -7.83 -25.75 22.11
N THR A 375 -6.56 -25.63 21.70
CA THR A 375 -5.45 -26.44 22.20
C THR A 375 -4.16 -25.61 22.27
N THR A 376 -3.17 -26.10 23.04
CA THR A 376 -1.83 -25.52 23.14
C THR A 376 -0.80 -26.52 22.64
N LEU A 377 0.02 -26.11 21.68
CA LEU A 377 0.94 -26.95 20.93
C LEU A 377 2.37 -26.41 21.05
N GLU A 378 3.36 -27.26 20.79
CA GLU A 378 4.74 -26.79 20.61
C GLU A 378 4.86 -26.02 19.28
N ALA A 379 5.80 -25.07 19.21
CA ALA A 379 6.12 -24.39 17.96
C ALA A 379 6.59 -25.38 16.86
N GLY A 380 6.29 -25.06 15.60
CA GLY A 380 6.58 -25.90 14.43
C GLY A 380 5.31 -26.33 13.72
N VAL A 381 5.20 -27.62 13.37
CA VAL A 381 3.99 -28.17 12.72
C VAL A 381 2.90 -28.30 13.78
N VAL A 382 1.83 -27.50 13.63
CA VAL A 382 0.72 -27.46 14.59
C VAL A 382 -0.45 -28.34 14.15
N GLY A 383 -0.58 -28.64 12.86
CA GLY A 383 -1.66 -29.50 12.37
C GLY A 383 -1.77 -29.53 10.85
N THR A 384 -2.89 -30.05 10.37
CA THR A 384 -3.28 -30.06 8.96
C THR A 384 -4.75 -29.68 8.78
N MET A 385 -5.08 -29.23 7.57
CA MET A 385 -6.45 -29.07 7.09
C MET A 385 -6.54 -29.45 5.60
N PRO A 386 -7.74 -29.72 5.05
CA PRO A 386 -7.90 -29.94 3.61
C PRO A 386 -7.36 -28.76 2.80
N ALA A 387 -6.75 -29.04 1.64
CA ALA A 387 -6.38 -27.97 0.72
C ALA A 387 -7.61 -27.40 0.03
N GLU A 388 -7.78 -26.09 0.16
CA GLU A 388 -8.93 -25.32 -0.28
C GLU A 388 -8.48 -23.92 -0.71
N PHE A 389 -9.42 -23.15 -1.27
CA PHE A 389 -9.25 -21.72 -1.42
C PHE A 389 -9.16 -21.06 -0.04
N VAL A 390 -8.27 -20.06 0.06
CA VAL A 390 -8.23 -19.16 1.20
C VAL A 390 -8.77 -17.82 0.73
N ASP A 391 -10.09 -17.72 0.58
CA ASP A 391 -10.78 -16.43 0.50
C ASP A 391 -11.11 -15.97 1.90
N GLY A 392 -10.05 -15.50 2.56
CA GLY A 392 -9.99 -15.54 4.00
C GLY A 392 -9.44 -14.27 4.61
N TRP A 393 -10.01 -13.99 5.77
CA TRP A 393 -9.48 -13.07 6.76
C TRP A 393 -8.07 -13.48 7.16
N CYS A 394 -7.13 -12.56 7.02
CA CYS A 394 -5.81 -12.68 7.60
C CYS A 394 -5.54 -11.41 8.39
N GLY A 395 -5.02 -11.59 9.60
CA GLY A 395 -4.95 -10.50 10.53
C GLY A 395 -4.51 -10.90 11.93
N SER A 396 -4.39 -9.87 12.74
CA SER A 396 -4.02 -9.90 14.15
C SER A 396 -5.18 -9.35 14.95
N ASP A 397 -6.04 -10.23 15.41
CA ASP A 397 -7.08 -9.86 16.38
C ASP A 397 -6.63 -10.28 17.77
N GLY A 398 -7.15 -9.64 18.83
CA GLY A 398 -7.03 -9.97 20.26
C GLY A 398 -5.64 -9.92 20.90
N ASP A 399 -5.60 -10.22 22.20
CA ASP A 399 -4.39 -10.15 23.04
C ASP A 399 -3.97 -11.56 23.50
N PRO A 400 -2.76 -12.06 23.16
CA PRO A 400 -1.78 -11.43 22.25
C PRO A 400 -2.21 -11.53 20.77
N PRO A 401 -1.71 -10.63 19.89
CA PRO A 401 -1.98 -10.70 18.47
C PRO A 401 -1.49 -12.02 17.89
N GLY A 402 -2.29 -12.60 17.00
CA GLY A 402 -2.01 -13.87 16.32
C GLY A 402 -2.14 -13.75 14.81
N ILE A 403 -2.06 -14.86 14.11
CA ILE A 403 -2.47 -14.97 12.69
C ILE A 403 -3.74 -15.80 12.64
N GLU A 404 -4.74 -15.28 11.96
CA GLU A 404 -5.98 -15.97 11.66
C GLU A 404 -6.01 -16.42 10.19
N PHE A 405 -6.58 -17.59 9.95
CA PHE A 405 -6.89 -18.12 8.63
C PHE A 405 -8.39 -18.46 8.57
N ARG A 406 -9.06 -18.01 7.50
CA ARG A 406 -10.43 -18.42 7.17
C ARG A 406 -10.48 -19.12 5.82
N PRO A 407 -10.58 -20.45 5.77
CA PRO A 407 -10.80 -21.15 4.51
C PRO A 407 -12.20 -20.84 3.96
N GLY A 408 -12.31 -20.72 2.63
CA GLY A 408 -13.56 -20.40 1.95
C GLY A 408 -13.35 -19.96 0.50
N ASP A 409 -14.44 -19.89 -0.25
CA ASP A 409 -14.53 -19.36 -1.63
C ASP A 409 -15.61 -18.26 -1.63
N GLY A 410 -15.26 -17.04 -2.06
CA GLY A 410 -16.21 -15.95 -2.27
C GLY A 410 -16.77 -15.28 -1.01
N GLY A 411 -16.07 -15.37 0.13
CA GLY A 411 -16.44 -14.68 1.39
C GLY A 411 -17.49 -15.39 2.24
N ASP A 412 -17.97 -16.57 1.84
CA ASP A 412 -18.80 -17.43 2.68
C ASP A 412 -17.91 -18.41 3.47
N PRO A 413 -17.86 -18.32 4.81
CA PRO A 413 -17.06 -19.23 5.62
C PRO A 413 -17.50 -20.69 5.44
N VAL A 414 -16.55 -21.57 5.16
CA VAL A 414 -16.80 -23.01 5.03
C VAL A 414 -16.19 -23.71 6.25
N PRO A 415 -17.00 -24.35 7.10
CA PRO A 415 -16.47 -25.17 8.18
C PRO A 415 -15.58 -26.29 7.64
N LEU A 416 -14.31 -26.30 8.07
CA LEU A 416 -13.33 -27.32 7.73
C LEU A 416 -12.85 -28.07 8.97
N PRO A 417 -12.47 -29.35 8.82
CA PRO A 417 -11.79 -30.08 9.86
C PRO A 417 -10.34 -29.61 9.99
N PHE A 418 -9.92 -29.32 11.21
CA PHE A 418 -8.55 -29.06 11.62
C PHE A 418 -8.06 -30.24 12.46
N ALA A 419 -7.02 -30.92 12.00
CA ALA A 419 -6.36 -32.00 12.71
C ALA A 419 -5.06 -31.49 13.33
N PHE A 420 -5.02 -31.36 14.66
CA PHE A 420 -3.86 -30.84 15.37
C PHE A 420 -2.82 -31.93 15.68
N ALA A 421 -1.57 -31.51 15.86
CA ALA A 421 -0.43 -32.39 16.09
C ALA A 421 -0.52 -33.20 17.41
N ASP A 422 -1.33 -32.75 18.37
CA ASP A 422 -1.63 -33.47 19.62
C ASP A 422 -2.71 -34.57 19.46
N GLY A 423 -3.28 -34.69 18.25
CA GLY A 423 -4.37 -35.62 17.92
C GLY A 423 -5.77 -35.05 18.17
N THR A 424 -5.89 -33.78 18.55
CA THR A 424 -7.18 -33.08 18.64
C THR A 424 -7.72 -32.83 17.25
N GLU A 425 -9.00 -33.13 17.02
CA GLU A 425 -9.71 -32.78 15.78
C GLU A 425 -10.85 -31.82 16.14
N LEU A 426 -10.88 -30.66 15.49
CA LEU A 426 -11.94 -29.65 15.63
C LEU A 426 -12.47 -29.31 14.24
N GLU A 427 -13.71 -28.84 14.16
CA GLU A 427 -14.33 -28.39 12.91
C GLU A 427 -14.83 -26.96 13.11
N GLY A 428 -14.51 -26.07 12.18
CA GLY A 428 -14.91 -24.67 12.26
C GLY A 428 -14.54 -23.91 11.00
N ASP A 429 -14.97 -22.65 10.90
CA ASP A 429 -14.75 -21.82 9.71
C ASP A 429 -13.46 -20.99 9.78
N ARG A 430 -12.73 -21.10 10.89
CA ARG A 430 -11.65 -20.18 11.22
C ARG A 430 -10.70 -20.74 12.24
N LEU A 431 -9.41 -20.62 11.95
CA LEU A 431 -8.32 -21.01 12.83
C LEU A 431 -7.49 -19.78 13.19
N ARG A 432 -7.32 -19.54 14.48
CA ARG A 432 -6.41 -18.52 15.00
C ARG A 432 -5.25 -19.16 15.74
N LEU A 433 -4.04 -18.73 15.38
CA LEU A 433 -2.77 -19.14 15.99
C LEU A 433 -2.17 -17.93 16.70
N SER A 434 -1.87 -18.04 17.99
CA SER A 434 -1.32 -16.94 18.80
C SER A 434 -0.20 -17.42 19.74
N PRO A 435 0.77 -16.57 20.11
CA PRO A 435 1.79 -16.93 21.08
C PRO A 435 1.19 -17.17 22.47
N VAL A 436 1.83 -18.03 23.25
CA VAL A 436 1.51 -18.29 24.66
C VAL A 436 2.55 -17.61 25.54
N ASN A 437 2.12 -16.60 26.31
CA ASN A 437 2.99 -15.81 27.20
C ASN A 437 4.25 -15.25 26.49
N PRO A 438 4.09 -14.46 25.41
CA PRO A 438 5.24 -13.81 24.77
C PRO A 438 5.99 -12.94 25.79
N THR A 439 7.32 -12.89 25.68
CA THR A 439 8.15 -12.04 26.56
C THR A 439 8.32 -10.63 26.01
N GLU A 440 8.04 -10.45 24.72
CA GLU A 440 8.14 -9.20 23.99
C GLU A 440 6.79 -8.45 23.98
N ASP A 441 6.85 -7.13 23.81
CA ASP A 441 5.66 -6.28 23.74
C ASP A 441 5.05 -6.33 22.33
N LEU A 442 3.81 -6.80 22.26
CA LEU A 442 3.03 -6.92 21.02
C LEU A 442 1.90 -5.88 20.91
N SER A 443 1.96 -4.81 21.71
CA SER A 443 0.86 -3.83 21.83
C SER A 443 0.68 -2.88 20.64
N GLY A 444 1.54 -2.96 19.63
CA GLY A 444 1.41 -2.20 18.39
C GLY A 444 2.06 -2.92 17.21
N LEU A 445 1.37 -2.92 16.07
CA LEU A 445 1.80 -3.54 14.84
C LEU A 445 2.14 -2.46 13.83
N SER A 446 3.39 -2.45 13.37
CA SER A 446 3.91 -1.48 12.42
C SER A 446 3.79 -1.96 10.98
N GLU A 447 3.84 -3.28 10.75
CA GLU A 447 3.75 -3.85 9.41
C GLU A 447 3.21 -5.28 9.46
N PHE A 448 2.47 -5.68 8.42
CA PHE A 448 2.13 -7.06 8.14
C PHE A 448 2.75 -7.45 6.80
N GLY A 449 3.22 -8.68 6.64
CA GLY A 449 3.69 -9.20 5.36
C GLY A 449 3.16 -10.60 5.08
N ALA A 450 2.93 -10.87 3.79
CA ALA A 450 2.57 -12.19 3.31
C ALA A 450 3.46 -12.56 2.11
N ARG A 451 4.08 -13.74 2.21
CA ARG A 451 4.79 -14.39 1.12
C ARG A 451 3.98 -15.55 0.59
N VAL A 452 4.06 -15.76 -0.70
CA VAL A 452 3.33 -16.81 -1.40
C VAL A 452 4.23 -17.51 -2.41
N ALA A 453 3.93 -18.78 -2.68
CA ALA A 453 4.62 -19.54 -3.72
C ALA A 453 3.64 -20.47 -4.44
N ASN A 454 3.89 -20.71 -5.73
CA ASN A 454 3.16 -21.67 -6.56
C ASN A 454 1.64 -21.46 -6.56
N VAL A 455 1.21 -20.19 -6.55
CA VAL A 455 -0.19 -19.79 -6.68
C VAL A 455 -0.39 -18.95 -7.93
N GLU A 456 -1.60 -18.97 -8.48
CA GLU A 456 -2.03 -18.04 -9.52
C GLU A 456 -2.18 -16.61 -8.94
N PRO A 457 -2.28 -15.56 -9.78
CA PRO A 457 -2.59 -14.22 -9.30
C PRO A 457 -3.87 -14.18 -8.48
N PHE A 458 -3.85 -13.41 -7.39
CA PHE A 458 -4.96 -13.31 -6.43
C PHE A 458 -5.21 -11.83 -6.08
N GLY A 459 -6.26 -11.56 -5.31
CA GLY A 459 -6.64 -10.22 -4.86
C GLY A 459 -6.56 -10.05 -3.35
N ILE A 460 -6.41 -8.80 -2.93
CA ILE A 460 -6.61 -8.33 -1.55
C ILE A 460 -7.80 -7.36 -1.56
N VAL A 461 -8.67 -7.50 -0.57
CA VAL A 461 -9.87 -6.67 -0.36
C VAL A 461 -10.14 -6.46 1.13
N ASN A 462 -11.05 -5.53 1.45
CA ASN A 462 -11.66 -5.35 2.78
C ASN A 462 -10.66 -5.20 3.96
N GLU A 463 -9.76 -4.21 3.92
CA GLU A 463 -8.88 -3.91 5.06
C GLU A 463 -9.63 -3.21 6.22
N THR A 464 -9.41 -3.69 7.45
CA THR A 464 -10.01 -3.16 8.69
C THR A 464 -8.96 -3.09 9.82
N LEU A 465 -9.19 -2.22 10.81
CA LEU A 465 -8.32 -1.97 11.97
C LEU A 465 -9.01 -2.20 13.31
#